data_AF-K6YKW7-F1
#
_entry.id   AF-K6YKW7-F1
#
_cell.length_a   1.000
_cell.length_b   1.000
_cell.length_c   1.000
_cell.angle_alpha   90.00
_cell.angle_beta   90.00
_cell.angle_gamma   90.00
#
_symmetry.space_group_name_H-M   'P 1'
#
loop_
_entity.id
_entity.type
_entity.pdbx_description
1 polymer ?
#
loop_
_entity_poly.entity_id
_entity_poly.type
_entity_poly.pdbx_seq_one_letter_code
_entity_poly.pdbx_strand_id
1 'polypeptide(L)' 'MYFESDDSFKSFAKQGLLSGGKWRVTRDSMCGTTLPQPYNPPREFCLYLKGRKLGESWSESSETHGEIKRTILKGHPKL' A
#
# COMPACT_ATOMS: atom_id res chain seq x y z
N MET A 1 2.10 3.79 7.44
CA MET A 1 2.51 4.36 6.15
C MET A 1 1.66 5.58 5.89
N TYR A 2 2.25 6.66 5.41
CA TYR A 2 1.60 7.91 5.02
C TYR A 2 1.77 8.09 3.52
N PHE A 3 0.69 8.43 2.82
CA PHE A 3 0.65 8.66 1.38
C PHE A 3 0.38 10.13 1.15
N GLU A 4 1.34 10.81 0.53
CA GLU A 4 1.35 12.24 0.29
C GLU A 4 0.79 12.57 -1.10
N SER A 5 0.23 13.77 -1.29
CA SER A 5 -0.36 14.21 -2.57
C SER A 5 0.64 14.40 -3.71
N ASP A 6 1.95 14.32 -3.45
CA ASP A 6 3.04 14.43 -4.43
C ASP A 6 3.50 13.05 -4.95
N ASP A 7 2.62 12.07 -4.84
CA ASP A 7 2.84 10.66 -5.17
C ASP A 7 3.94 10.00 -4.33
N SER A 8 4.40 10.61 -3.24
CA SER A 8 5.36 9.97 -2.32
C SER A 8 4.68 9.25 -1.16
N PHE A 9 5.30 8.18 -0.66
CA PHE A 9 4.86 7.56 0.59
C PHE A 9 6.02 7.39 1.55
N LYS A 10 5.70 7.42 2.85
CA LYS A 10 6.64 7.22 3.95
C LYS A 10 6.11 6.15 4.91
N SER A 11 6.91 5.13 5.19
CA SER A 11 6.64 4.10 6.18
C SER A 11 7.50 4.36 7.40
N PHE A 12 6.88 4.48 8.57
CA PHE A 12 7.58 4.67 9.84
C PHE A 12 7.39 3.43 10.71
N ALA A 13 8.47 2.96 11.31
CA ALA A 13 8.45 2.04 12.45
C ALA A 13 8.53 2.85 13.76
N LYS A 14 8.34 2.21 14.92
CA LYS A 14 8.49 2.86 16.24
C LYS A 14 9.82 3.60 16.43
N GLN A 15 10.85 3.22 15.67
CA GLN A 15 12.22 3.76 15.75
C GLN A 15 12.51 4.86 14.71
N GLY A 16 11.53 5.26 13.89
CA GLY A 16 11.70 6.29 12.85
C GLY A 16 11.27 5.83 11.46
N LEU A 17 11.69 6.56 10.41
CA LEU A 17 11.38 6.21 9.03
C LEU A 17 12.03 4.87 8.67
N LEU A 18 11.21 3.88 8.31
CA LEU A 18 11.65 2.55 7.90
C LEU A 18 11.91 2.48 6.40
N SER A 19 11.03 3.07 5.60
CA SER A 19 11.14 3.08 4.13
C SER A 19 10.29 4.18 3.51
N GLY A 20 10.55 4.51 2.25
CA GLY A 20 9.72 5.44 1.49
C GLY A 20 9.73 5.09 0.01
N GLY A 21 8.97 5.83 -0.79
CA GLY A 21 8.89 5.53 -2.22
C GLY A 21 7.85 6.35 -2.94
N LYS A 22 7.43 5.83 -4.10
CA LYS A 22 6.36 6.41 -4.91
C LYS A 22 5.11 5.55 -4.88
N TRP A 23 3.95 6.17 -4.95
CA TRP A 23 2.66 5.48 -5.06
C TRP A 23 1.81 6.07 -6.17
N ARG A 24 0.84 5.30 -6.65
CA ARG A 24 -0.17 5.75 -7.61
C ARG A 24 -1.45 5.00 -7.40
N VAL A 25 -2.57 5.60 -7.80
CA VAL A 25 -3.88 4.96 -7.78
C VAL A 25 -4.49 4.99 -9.18
N THR A 26 -5.10 3.88 -9.56
CA THR A 26 -6.00 3.79 -10.71
C THR A 26 -7.42 3.55 -10.20
N ARG A 27 -8.39 3.44 -11.11
CA ARG A 27 -9.77 3.07 -10.74
C ARG A 27 -9.85 1.75 -9.96
N ASP A 28 -8.95 0.81 -10.26
CA ASP A 28 -9.05 -0.58 -9.81
C ASP A 28 -7.85 -1.04 -8.98
N SER A 29 -6.88 -0.17 -8.71
CA SER A 29 -5.68 -0.56 -7.96
C SER A 29 -4.99 0.61 -7.27
N MET A 30 -4.30 0.29 -6.19
CA MET A 30 -3.32 1.16 -5.54
C MET A 30 -1.96 0.47 -5.64
N CYS A 31 -0.97 1.14 -6.20
CA CYS A 31 0.37 0.58 -6.38
C CYS A 31 1.41 1.41 -5.65
N GLY A 32 2.43 0.74 -5.10
CA GLY A 32 3.53 1.35 -4.39
C GLY A 32 4.88 0.76 -4.81
N THR A 33 5.86 1.63 -4.96
CA THR A 33 7.24 1.32 -5.35
C THR A 33 8.16 1.88 -4.27
N THR A 34 8.70 1.01 -3.42
CA THR A 34 9.70 1.39 -2.41
C THR A 34 11.02 1.78 -3.07
N LEU A 35 11.65 2.86 -2.60
CA LEU A 35 12.90 3.40 -3.09
C LEU A 35 13.85 3.78 -1.95
N PRO A 36 15.18 3.67 -2.14
CA PRO A 36 15.83 3.05 -3.31
C PRO A 36 15.65 1.51 -3.29
N GLN A 37 15.74 0.89 -4.47
CA GLN A 37 15.72 -0.58 -4.59
C GLN A 37 16.76 -1.04 -5.61
N PRO A 38 17.31 -2.28 -5.48
CA PRO A 38 18.39 -2.75 -6.34
C PRO A 38 17.92 -3.24 -7.73
N TYR A 39 16.61 -3.31 -7.97
CA TYR A 39 16.03 -3.86 -9.21
C TYR A 39 15.88 -2.77 -10.29
N ASN A 40 16.19 -3.12 -11.55
CA ASN A 40 15.95 -2.31 -12.73
C ASN A 40 15.32 -3.17 -13.86
N PRO A 41 14.04 -2.94 -14.25
CA PRO A 41 13.16 -1.88 -13.76
C PRO A 41 12.74 -2.08 -12.30
N PRO A 42 12.39 -0.99 -11.58
CA PRO A 42 11.89 -1.07 -10.21
C PRO A 42 10.69 -2.02 -10.10
N ARG A 43 10.68 -2.87 -9.06
CA ARG A 43 9.50 -3.69 -8.74
C ARG A 43 8.46 -2.83 -8.04
N GLU A 44 7.23 -2.95 -8.53
CA GLU A 44 6.04 -2.31 -7.99
C GLU A 44 5.12 -3.36 -7.37
N PHE A 45 4.55 -3.04 -6.21
CA PHE A 45 3.54 -3.85 -5.57
C PHE A 45 2.17 -3.19 -5.74
N CYS A 46 1.19 -3.92 -6.28
CA CYS A 46 -0.16 -3.41 -6.49
C CYS A 46 -1.17 -4.16 -5.62
N LEU A 47 -1.93 -3.38 -4.85
CA LEU A 47 -3.17 -3.80 -4.23
C LEU A 47 -4.31 -3.62 -5.25
N TYR A 48 -4.92 -4.73 -5.67
CA TYR A 48 -6.07 -4.71 -6.57
C TYR A 48 -7.37 -4.50 -5.79
N LEU A 49 -8.14 -3.49 -6.22
CA LEU A 49 -9.40 -3.05 -5.64
C LEU A 49 -10.60 -3.31 -6.57
N LYS A 50 -10.37 -3.92 -7.74
CA LYS A 50 -11.43 -4.22 -8.70
C LYS A 50 -12.57 -5.00 -8.04
N GLY A 51 -13.79 -4.45 -8.13
CA GLY A 51 -14.99 -5.05 -7.56
C GLY A 51 -15.13 -4.92 -6.04
N ARG A 52 -14.20 -4.24 -5.35
CA ARG A 52 -14.24 -4.02 -3.90
C ARG A 52 -15.01 -2.76 -3.55
N LYS A 53 -15.73 -2.78 -2.42
CA LYS A 53 -16.51 -1.65 -1.90
C LYS A 53 -15.84 -1.03 -0.67
N LEU A 54 -16.12 0.25 -0.43
CA LEU A 54 -15.75 0.89 0.83
C LEU A 54 -16.43 0.17 2.01
N GLY A 55 -15.66 -0.17 3.03
CA GLY A 55 -16.07 -0.96 4.19
C GLY A 55 -15.88 -2.47 4.03
N GLU A 56 -15.52 -2.95 2.83
CA GLU A 56 -15.30 -4.37 2.60
C GLU A 56 -13.99 -4.86 3.25
N SER A 57 -14.03 -6.07 3.79
CA SER A 57 -12.85 -6.76 4.30
C SER A 57 -12.69 -8.10 3.62
N TRP A 58 -11.45 -8.51 3.36
CA TRP A 58 -11.14 -9.82 2.78
C TRP A 58 -9.80 -10.33 3.30
N SER A 59 -9.62 -11.64 3.19
CA SER A 59 -8.32 -12.30 3.39
C SER A 59 -7.71 -12.66 2.04
N GLU A 60 -6.39 -12.58 1.96
CA GLU A 60 -5.60 -13.13 0.86
C GLU A 60 -4.39 -13.89 1.41
N SER A 61 -3.92 -14.88 0.68
CA SER A 61 -2.70 -15.61 1.04
C SER A 61 -1.49 -14.97 0.38
N SER A 62 -0.48 -14.66 1.18
CA SER A 62 0.83 -14.19 0.74
C SER A 62 1.88 -15.24 1.03
N GLU A 63 2.66 -15.63 0.02
CA GLU A 63 3.76 -16.59 0.18
C GLU A 63 4.77 -16.14 1.25
N THR A 64 4.99 -14.83 1.38
CA THR A 64 5.98 -14.26 2.32
C THR A 64 5.41 -13.89 3.69
N HIS A 65 4.09 -13.77 3.83
CA HIS A 65 3.46 -13.20 5.04
C HIS A 65 2.29 -14.03 5.59
N GLY A 66 1.95 -15.16 4.96
CA GLY A 66 0.80 -15.98 5.35
C GLY A 66 -0.53 -15.30 5.01
N GLU A 67 -1.55 -15.51 5.83
CA GLU A 67 -2.85 -14.85 5.65
C GLU A 67 -2.75 -13.34 5.93
N ILE A 68 -3.05 -12.52 4.93
CA ILE A 68 -3.17 -11.07 5.04
C ILE A 68 -4.65 -10.72 5.07
N LYS A 69 -5.09 -10.05 6.13
CA LYS A 69 -6.43 -9.45 6.23
C LYS A 69 -6.38 -7.99 5.81
N ARG A 70 -7.26 -7.60 4.90
CA ARG A 70 -7.38 -6.24 4.38
C ARG A 70 -8.78 -5.70 4.62
N THR A 71 -8.87 -4.39 4.85
CA THR A 71 -10.12 -3.66 4.99
C THR A 71 -9.99 -2.33 4.26
N ILE A 72 -10.96 -2.01 3.39
CA ILE A 72 -11.09 -0.67 2.83
C ILE A 72 -11.95 0.14 3.78
N LEU A 73 -11.39 1.17 4.41
CA LEU A 73 -12.14 2.00 5.35
C LEU A 73 -13.11 2.94 4.60
N LYS A 74 -14.24 3.30 5.24
CA LYS A 74 -15.20 4.30 4.73
C LYS A 74 -14.70 5.72 5.01
N GLY A 75 -13.47 6.02 4.57
CA GLY A 75 -12.75 7.25 4.89
C GLY A 75 -11.65 7.05 5.92
N HIS A 76 -10.84 8.09 6.11
CA HIS A 76 -9.78 8.07 7.11
C HIS A 76 -10.38 8.02 8.52
N PRO A 77 -9.91 7.11 9.39
CA PRO A 77 -10.29 7.15 10.80
C PRO A 77 -9.87 8.51 11.36
N LYS A 78 -10.73 9.11 12.19
CA LYS A 78 -10.39 10.36 12.88
C LYS A 78 -9.09 10.13 13.66
N LEU A 79 -8.10 11.00 13.42
CA LEU A 79 -6.83 11.01 14.13
C LEU A 79 -7.03 11.25 15.62
#